data_AF-A0ABD4E714-F1
#
_entry.id   AF-A0ABD4E714-F1
#
_cell.length_a   1.000
_cell.length_b   1.000
_cell.length_c   1.000
_cell.angle_alpha   90.00
_cell.angle_beta   90.00
_cell.angle_gamma   90.00
#
_symmetry.space_group_name_H-M   'P 1'
#
loop_
_entity.id
_entity.type
_entity.pdbx_description
1 polymer ?
#
loop_
_entity_poly.entity_id
_entity_poly.type
_entity_poly.pdbx_seq_one_letter_code
_entity_poly.pdbx_strand_id
1 'polypeptide(L)'
;MKFGTRNRPPADPAPAERTEPVNAPRPPAPAPMPTRAAADHREALIRSGKFDAIRAAVFASMNMSAALMKTRDEVRAGIEQVAAHTVEREQLKITAGEQVLIVDAILNDMFGVGPIEPLLADETVTDILVNGPDQVYVERAGRLELTTLKFRDDAHVTSVAQRIAAAVGRRVDESSPMVDARLADGSRVNVVLPPVAMRGPSISIRKFAKRDITLARMAQQGNISPAMLQALKAACTCRLNVVISGGTGSGKTTLLNALSQHIEEHERIVTIEDAAELQLLQPHVVSLETRPENTEGLGGISQRDLVRNALRMRPDRIILGEIRGPEAFDVLQAMNTGHDGSMTTIHANSPRDAISRLESMVMMANANLQLLSIRRQIASAVHLFVQVERMRDGVRRVTRITEIVGMEGEVVITQDLFAFRQDGDTTRDAVKGVFEASSLRPAFAARAAYYGVEDVLAEVFRQ
;
A
#
# COMPACT_ATOMS: atom_id res chain seq x y z
N MET A 1 -84.34 -10.90 -31.78
CA MET A 1 -83.31 -11.94 -32.01
C MET A 1 -81.93 -11.31 -31.79
N LYS A 2 -81.19 -11.85 -30.81
CA LYS A 2 -79.73 -11.80 -30.56
C LYS A 2 -78.96 -10.50 -30.91
N PHE A 3 -78.66 -9.73 -29.87
CA PHE A 3 -77.55 -8.76 -29.83
C PHE A 3 -76.22 -9.52 -29.79
N GLY A 4 -75.37 -9.31 -30.80
CA GLY A 4 -74.03 -9.86 -30.94
C GLY A 4 -72.98 -9.01 -30.24
N THR A 5 -72.22 -9.66 -29.37
CA THR A 5 -71.14 -9.16 -28.49
C THR A 5 -69.98 -8.50 -29.24
N ARG A 6 -69.58 -7.30 -28.77
CA ARG A 6 -68.35 -6.61 -29.16
C ARG A 6 -67.14 -7.32 -28.54
N ASN A 7 -66.24 -7.83 -29.38
CA ASN A 7 -64.92 -8.33 -28.98
C ASN A 7 -64.04 -7.17 -28.49
N ARG A 8 -63.56 -7.27 -27.24
CA ARG A 8 -62.42 -6.50 -26.72
C ARG A 8 -61.11 -7.16 -27.17
N PRO A 9 -60.05 -6.39 -27.47
CA PRO A 9 -58.71 -6.94 -27.69
C PRO A 9 -58.13 -7.49 -26.37
N PRO A 10 -57.18 -8.45 -26.44
CA PRO A 10 -56.61 -9.10 -25.26
C PRO A 10 -55.79 -8.11 -24.42
N ALA A 11 -55.88 -8.26 -23.09
CA ALA A 11 -55.17 -7.46 -22.10
C ALA A 11 -53.66 -7.76 -22.10
N ASP A 12 -52.87 -6.71 -21.90
CA ASP A 12 -51.42 -6.81 -21.66
C ASP A 12 -51.12 -7.72 -20.45
N PRO A 13 -50.03 -8.51 -20.50
CA PRO A 13 -49.60 -9.30 -19.36
C PRO A 13 -49.14 -8.40 -18.22
N ALA A 14 -49.52 -8.76 -16.99
CA ALA A 14 -49.15 -8.08 -15.76
C ALA A 14 -47.62 -7.93 -15.61
N PRO A 15 -47.13 -6.84 -14.99
CA PRO A 15 -45.70 -6.63 -14.81
C PRO A 15 -45.13 -7.69 -13.89
N ALA A 16 -44.07 -8.36 -14.34
CA ALA A 16 -43.32 -9.33 -13.56
C ALA A 16 -42.81 -8.69 -12.26
N GLU A 17 -43.14 -9.31 -11.13
CA GLU A 17 -42.59 -8.99 -9.83
C GLU A 17 -41.06 -9.05 -9.91
N ARG A 18 -40.42 -7.89 -9.68
CA ARG A 18 -38.97 -7.82 -9.49
C ARG A 18 -38.67 -8.51 -8.17
N THR A 19 -38.16 -9.73 -8.24
CA THR A 19 -37.51 -10.38 -7.11
C THR A 19 -36.32 -9.52 -6.69
N GLU A 20 -36.41 -8.93 -5.50
CA GLU A 20 -35.31 -8.22 -4.87
C GLU A 20 -34.08 -9.15 -4.76
N PRO A 21 -32.86 -8.65 -5.04
CA PRO A 21 -31.67 -9.46 -4.85
C PRO A 21 -31.51 -9.79 -3.36
N VAL A 22 -31.40 -11.09 -3.08
CA VAL A 22 -31.11 -11.67 -1.77
C VAL A 22 -29.93 -10.94 -1.13
N ASN A 23 -30.21 -10.36 0.03
CA ASN A 23 -29.30 -9.62 0.89
C ASN A 23 -27.98 -10.38 1.08
N ALA A 24 -26.91 -9.92 0.45
CA ALA A 24 -25.55 -10.35 0.80
C ALA A 24 -25.29 -9.98 2.27
N PRO A 25 -24.63 -10.82 3.08
CA PRO A 25 -24.32 -10.47 4.47
C PRO A 25 -23.51 -9.17 4.49
N ARG A 26 -24.04 -8.12 5.13
CA ARG A 26 -23.26 -6.92 5.41
C ARG A 26 -22.00 -7.33 6.18
N PRO A 27 -20.81 -6.80 5.84
CA PRO A 27 -19.65 -6.99 6.70
C PRO A 27 -20.00 -6.54 8.12
N PRO A 28 -19.52 -7.24 9.15
CA PRO A 28 -19.77 -6.86 10.53
C PRO A 28 -19.36 -5.40 10.72
N ALA A 29 -20.25 -4.60 11.29
CA ALA A 29 -19.92 -3.21 11.61
C ALA A 29 -18.65 -3.19 12.47
N PRO A 30 -17.70 -2.27 12.20
CA PRO A 30 -16.54 -2.12 13.07
C PRO A 30 -17.01 -1.93 14.50
N ALA A 31 -16.36 -2.61 15.45
CA ALA A 31 -16.72 -2.51 16.86
C ALA A 31 -16.77 -1.02 17.25
N PRO A 32 -17.83 -0.55 17.94
CA PRO A 32 -17.94 0.84 18.33
C PRO A 32 -16.71 1.22 19.16
N MET A 33 -16.05 2.32 18.78
CA MET A 33 -14.94 2.85 19.58
C MET A 33 -15.46 3.14 20.99
N PRO A 34 -14.68 2.81 22.04
CA PRO A 34 -15.10 3.07 23.41
C PRO A 34 -15.40 4.56 23.59
N THR A 35 -16.47 4.86 24.34
CA THR A 35 -16.76 6.25 24.72
C THR A 35 -15.56 6.85 25.45
N ARG A 36 -15.37 8.16 25.35
CA ARG A 36 -14.22 8.86 25.98
C ARG A 36 -14.08 8.51 27.46
N ALA A 37 -15.19 8.37 28.18
CA ALA A 37 -15.22 7.91 29.58
C ALA A 37 -14.70 6.47 29.77
N ALA A 38 -15.03 5.54 28.87
CA ALA A 38 -14.53 4.17 28.91
C ALA A 38 -13.02 4.09 28.57
N ALA A 39 -12.56 4.94 27.66
CA ALA A 39 -11.14 5.08 27.35
C ALA A 39 -10.34 5.64 28.53
N ASP A 40 -10.84 6.71 29.17
CA ASP A 40 -10.21 7.32 30.34
C ASP A 40 -10.14 6.32 31.51
N HIS A 41 -11.21 5.52 31.72
CA HIS A 41 -11.22 4.47 32.73
C HIS A 41 -10.21 3.35 32.44
N ARG A 42 -10.11 2.92 31.17
CA ARG A 42 -9.12 1.92 30.75
C ARG A 42 -7.69 2.43 30.93
N GLU A 43 -7.41 3.69 30.60
CA GLU A 43 -6.10 4.30 30.85
C GLU A 43 -5.76 4.28 32.34
N ALA A 44 -6.67 4.76 33.18
CA ALA A 44 -6.49 4.79 34.63
C ALA A 44 -6.22 3.38 35.20
N LEU A 45 -6.87 2.35 34.65
CA LEU A 45 -6.63 0.96 35.03
C LEU A 45 -5.24 0.47 34.62
N ILE A 46 -4.84 0.65 33.37
CA ILE A 46 -3.55 0.13 32.83
C ILE A 46 -2.34 0.80 33.48
N ARG A 47 -2.48 2.07 33.91
CA ARG A 47 -1.43 2.82 34.64
C ARG A 47 -1.60 2.76 36.16
N SER A 48 -2.49 1.91 36.68
CA SER A 48 -2.68 1.75 38.12
C SER A 48 -1.67 0.79 38.72
N GLY A 49 -1.31 1.00 39.99
CA GLY A 49 -0.49 0.03 40.74
C GLY A 49 -1.12 -1.36 40.85
N LYS A 50 -2.45 -1.47 40.69
CA LYS A 50 -3.16 -2.77 40.64
C LYS A 50 -2.78 -3.58 39.40
N PHE A 51 -2.69 -2.90 38.24
CA PHE A 51 -2.24 -3.52 37.00
C PHE A 51 -0.80 -3.98 37.12
N ASP A 52 0.08 -3.14 37.68
CA ASP A 52 1.50 -3.48 37.85
C ASP A 52 1.69 -4.68 38.78
N ALA A 53 0.93 -4.78 39.86
CA ALA A 53 0.97 -5.93 40.77
C ALA A 53 0.56 -7.24 40.07
N ILE A 54 -0.57 -7.24 39.36
CA ILE A 54 -1.05 -8.42 38.62
C ILE A 54 -0.08 -8.80 37.51
N ARG A 55 0.40 -7.83 36.74
CA ARG A 55 1.39 -8.06 35.69
C ARG A 55 2.68 -8.64 36.27
N ALA A 56 3.22 -8.07 37.33
CA ALA A 56 4.43 -8.58 37.97
C ALA A 56 4.25 -10.04 38.44
N ALA A 57 3.10 -10.37 39.03
CA ALA A 57 2.78 -11.74 39.44
C ALA A 57 2.69 -12.71 38.24
N VAL A 58 2.07 -12.29 37.13
CA VAL A 58 1.98 -13.10 35.89
C VAL A 58 3.37 -13.35 35.31
N PHE A 59 4.18 -12.31 35.14
CA PHE A 59 5.52 -12.44 34.57
C PHE A 59 6.50 -13.20 35.49
N ALA A 60 6.29 -13.19 36.81
CA ALA A 60 7.09 -13.96 37.75
C ALA A 60 6.70 -15.45 37.82
N SER A 61 5.43 -15.77 37.59
CA SER A 61 4.91 -17.13 37.69
C SER A 61 4.96 -17.91 36.37
N MET A 62 4.98 -17.23 35.22
CA MET A 62 4.98 -17.87 33.91
C MET A 62 6.37 -17.86 33.26
N ASN A 63 6.81 -19.02 32.76
CA ASN A 63 7.97 -19.08 31.87
C ASN A 63 7.58 -18.55 30.48
N MET A 64 8.08 -17.35 30.15
CA MET A 64 7.75 -16.66 28.90
C MET A 64 8.09 -17.48 27.65
N SER A 65 9.24 -18.15 27.63
CA SER A 65 9.69 -18.95 26.49
C SER A 65 8.77 -20.14 26.25
N ALA A 66 8.26 -20.77 27.31
CA ALA A 66 7.30 -21.86 27.20
C ALA A 66 5.88 -21.36 26.86
N ALA A 67 5.50 -20.18 27.35
CA ALA A 67 4.21 -19.57 27.07
C ALA A 67 4.06 -19.18 25.59
N LEU A 68 5.13 -18.68 24.96
CA LEU A 68 5.12 -18.30 23.54
C LEU A 68 5.01 -19.50 22.57
N MET A 69 5.20 -20.74 23.05
CA MET A 69 4.99 -21.96 22.26
C MET A 69 3.54 -22.48 22.33
N LYS A 70 2.69 -21.89 23.16
CA LYS A 70 1.28 -22.25 23.34
C LYS A 70 0.37 -21.31 22.55
N THR A 71 -0.89 -21.72 22.40
CA THR A 71 -1.91 -20.86 21.79
C THR A 71 -2.31 -19.70 22.72
N ARG A 72 -2.81 -18.60 22.14
CA ARG A 72 -3.28 -17.44 22.93
C ARG A 72 -4.36 -17.82 23.95
N ASP A 73 -5.24 -18.77 23.63
CA ASP A 73 -6.32 -19.20 24.52
C ASP A 73 -5.82 -20.04 25.70
N GLU A 74 -4.84 -20.93 25.47
CA GLU A 74 -4.21 -21.69 26.55
C GLU A 74 -3.47 -20.79 27.54
N VAL A 75 -2.85 -19.72 27.03
CA VAL A 75 -2.09 -18.78 27.86
C VAL A 75 -3.03 -17.82 28.58
N ARG A 76 -4.13 -17.42 27.94
CA ARG A 76 -5.21 -16.65 28.58
C ARG A 76 -5.69 -17.33 29.86
N ALA A 77 -6.03 -18.62 29.81
CA ALA A 77 -6.51 -19.34 30.98
C ALA A 77 -5.50 -19.33 32.15
N GLY A 78 -4.20 -19.45 31.84
CA GLY A 78 -3.14 -19.33 32.85
C GLY A 78 -3.03 -17.92 33.45
N ILE A 79 -3.09 -16.88 32.63
CA ILE A 79 -3.08 -15.48 33.09
C ILE A 79 -4.30 -15.19 33.95
N GLU A 80 -5.48 -15.67 33.57
CA GLU A 80 -6.72 -15.50 34.33
C GLU A 80 -6.62 -16.11 35.73
N GLN A 81 -6.04 -17.31 35.84
CA GLN A 81 -5.81 -17.97 37.13
C GLN A 81 -4.85 -17.17 38.02
N VAL A 82 -3.71 -16.74 37.47
CA VAL A 82 -2.73 -15.96 38.24
C VAL A 82 -3.29 -14.59 38.63
N ALA A 83 -4.03 -13.94 37.73
CA ALA A 83 -4.67 -12.66 38.00
C ALA A 83 -5.71 -12.80 39.12
N ALA A 84 -6.59 -13.80 39.06
CA ALA A 84 -7.58 -14.06 40.10
C ALA A 84 -6.93 -14.31 41.46
N HIS A 85 -5.89 -15.15 41.50
CA HIS A 85 -5.16 -15.45 42.73
C HIS A 85 -4.46 -14.21 43.31
N THR A 86 -3.90 -13.35 42.46
CA THR A 86 -3.24 -12.11 42.89
C THR A 86 -4.25 -11.10 43.42
N VAL A 87 -5.41 -10.97 42.77
CA VAL A 87 -6.51 -10.11 43.23
C VAL A 87 -6.98 -10.51 44.63
N GLU A 88 -7.17 -11.81 44.88
CA GLU A 88 -7.55 -12.32 46.19
C GLU A 88 -6.46 -12.12 47.25
N ARG A 89 -5.22 -12.51 46.93
CA ARG A 89 -4.08 -12.45 47.87
C ARG A 89 -3.76 -11.03 48.31
N GLU A 90 -3.82 -10.08 47.38
CA GLU A 90 -3.47 -8.67 47.63
C GLU A 90 -4.70 -7.79 47.92
N GLN A 91 -5.90 -8.41 48.00
CA GLN A 91 -7.18 -7.74 48.26
C GLN A 91 -7.43 -6.54 47.33
N LEU A 92 -7.10 -6.70 46.05
CA LEU A 92 -7.23 -5.65 45.05
C LEU A 92 -8.72 -5.44 44.71
N LYS A 93 -9.20 -4.20 44.84
CA LYS A 93 -10.57 -3.84 44.46
C LYS A 93 -10.67 -3.70 42.94
N ILE A 94 -11.01 -4.79 42.25
CA ILE A 94 -11.16 -4.85 40.79
C ILE A 94 -12.48 -5.55 40.44
N THR A 95 -13.21 -5.02 39.47
CA THR A 95 -14.42 -5.64 38.92
C THR A 95 -14.07 -6.74 37.92
N ALA A 96 -15.00 -7.68 37.67
CA ALA A 96 -14.77 -8.73 36.66
C ALA A 96 -14.46 -8.16 35.26
N GLY A 97 -15.10 -7.04 34.88
CA GLY A 97 -14.83 -6.36 33.61
C GLY A 97 -13.42 -5.76 33.54
N GLU A 98 -12.96 -5.12 34.61
CA GLU A 98 -11.58 -4.63 34.70
C GLU A 98 -10.57 -5.79 34.65
N GLN A 99 -10.85 -6.91 35.31
CA GLN A 99 -9.97 -8.09 35.26
C GLN A 99 -9.79 -8.62 33.83
N VAL A 100 -10.87 -8.70 33.04
CA VAL A 100 -10.79 -9.07 31.62
C VAL A 100 -9.93 -8.10 30.82
N LEU A 101 -10.08 -6.78 31.05
CA LEU A 101 -9.25 -5.76 30.40
C LEU A 101 -7.76 -5.89 30.74
N ILE A 102 -7.44 -6.23 32.00
CA ILE A 102 -6.06 -6.47 32.45
C ILE A 102 -5.48 -7.70 31.75
N VAL A 103 -6.22 -8.81 31.72
CA VAL A 103 -5.80 -10.06 31.05
C VAL A 103 -5.54 -9.80 29.56
N ASP A 104 -6.46 -9.11 28.88
CA ASP A 104 -6.31 -8.76 27.46
C ASP A 104 -5.08 -7.89 27.20
N ALA A 105 -4.84 -6.89 28.06
CA ALA A 105 -3.66 -6.04 27.95
C ALA A 105 -2.35 -6.84 28.17
N ILE A 106 -2.31 -7.74 29.16
CA ILE A 106 -1.15 -8.61 29.40
C ILE A 106 -0.91 -9.56 28.21
N LEU A 107 -1.98 -10.13 27.63
CA LEU A 107 -1.88 -10.98 26.44
C LEU A 107 -1.30 -10.21 25.25
N ASN A 108 -1.77 -8.98 25.01
CA ASN A 108 -1.25 -8.15 23.94
C ASN A 108 0.21 -7.75 24.17
N ASP A 109 0.63 -7.54 25.41
CA ASP A 109 2.03 -7.32 25.76
C ASP A 109 2.90 -8.57 25.60
N MET A 110 2.35 -9.77 25.80
CA MET A 110 3.08 -11.03 25.66
C MET A 110 3.24 -11.45 24.20
N PHE A 111 2.15 -11.46 23.43
CA PHE A 111 2.11 -12.02 22.07
C PHE A 111 2.09 -10.99 20.95
N GLY A 112 1.72 -9.75 21.25
CA GLY A 112 1.46 -8.73 20.24
C GLY A 112 2.44 -7.56 20.31
N VAL A 113 2.00 -6.46 19.75
CA VAL A 113 2.68 -5.16 19.79
C VAL A 113 2.13 -4.25 20.90
N GLY A 114 1.63 -4.86 21.99
CA GLY A 114 1.12 -4.13 23.15
C GLY A 114 -0.21 -3.39 22.87
N PRO A 115 -0.39 -2.14 23.35
CA PRO A 115 -1.66 -1.42 23.27
C PRO A 115 -2.18 -1.17 21.85
N ILE A 116 -1.31 -1.17 20.85
CA ILE A 116 -1.65 -0.84 19.45
C ILE A 116 -2.11 -2.07 18.64
N GLU A 117 -2.12 -3.28 19.23
CA GLU A 117 -2.60 -4.51 18.58
C GLU A 117 -3.99 -4.35 17.92
N PRO A 118 -5.00 -3.72 18.57
CA PRO A 118 -6.31 -3.56 17.94
C PRO A 118 -6.29 -2.66 16.70
N LEU A 119 -5.35 -1.69 16.63
CA LEU A 119 -5.21 -0.79 15.48
C LEU A 119 -4.61 -1.52 14.27
N LEU A 120 -3.77 -2.52 14.49
CA LEU A 120 -3.28 -3.39 13.42
C LEU A 120 -4.41 -4.23 12.82
N ALA A 121 -5.35 -4.70 13.63
CA ALA A 121 -6.52 -5.45 13.16
C ALA A 121 -7.54 -4.58 12.40
N ASP A 122 -7.59 -3.27 12.67
CA ASP A 122 -8.57 -2.35 12.10
C ASP A 122 -8.28 -1.96 10.64
N GLU A 123 -9.04 -2.51 9.69
CA GLU A 123 -8.82 -2.30 8.25
C GLU A 123 -8.93 -0.85 7.78
N THR A 124 -9.55 0.04 8.55
CA THR A 124 -9.70 1.44 8.17
C THR A 124 -8.47 2.29 8.54
N VAL A 125 -7.55 1.75 9.35
CA VAL A 125 -6.23 2.35 9.65
C VAL A 125 -5.22 2.00 8.57
N THR A 126 -4.49 3.00 8.07
CA THR A 126 -3.36 2.79 7.14
C THR A 126 -2.00 2.97 7.79
N ASP A 127 -1.87 3.89 8.74
CA ASP A 127 -0.61 4.19 9.44
C ASP A 127 -0.88 4.32 10.95
N ILE A 128 0.07 3.88 11.78
CA ILE A 128 0.04 4.01 13.25
C ILE A 128 1.33 4.69 13.68
N LEU A 129 1.24 5.82 14.38
CA LEU A 129 2.38 6.62 14.81
C LEU A 129 2.38 6.76 16.33
N VAL A 130 3.37 6.17 16.98
CA VAL A 130 3.60 6.24 18.43
C VAL A 130 4.70 7.26 18.69
N ASN A 131 4.35 8.35 19.38
CA ASN A 131 5.25 9.44 19.73
C ASN A 131 5.39 9.47 21.26
N GLY A 132 6.06 8.47 21.81
CA GLY A 132 6.08 8.22 23.25
C GLY A 132 4.78 7.58 23.78
N PRO A 133 4.60 7.51 25.10
CA PRO A 133 3.63 6.64 25.72
C PRO A 133 2.22 7.24 25.73
N ASP A 134 2.11 8.56 25.62
CA ASP A 134 0.85 9.30 25.71
C ASP A 134 0.21 9.62 24.36
N GLN A 135 0.96 9.49 23.26
CA GLN A 135 0.53 9.96 21.95
C GLN A 135 0.61 8.84 20.91
N VAL A 136 -0.55 8.26 20.61
CA VAL A 136 -0.72 7.28 19.53
C VAL A 136 -1.68 7.87 18.50
N TYR A 137 -1.16 8.18 17.31
CA TYR A 137 -1.95 8.65 16.17
C TYR A 137 -2.22 7.50 15.19
N VAL A 138 -3.30 7.61 14.44
CA VAL A 138 -3.57 6.78 13.27
C VAL A 138 -3.95 7.61 12.06
N GLU A 139 -3.62 7.12 10.87
CA GLU A 139 -4.17 7.65 9.63
C GLU A 139 -5.40 6.84 9.21
N ARG A 140 -6.52 7.53 9.02
CA ARG A 140 -7.74 6.99 8.42
C ARG A 140 -8.18 7.88 7.27
N ALA A 141 -8.44 7.28 6.11
CA ALA A 141 -8.86 8.01 4.91
C ALA A 141 -7.97 9.24 4.57
N GLY A 142 -6.65 9.14 4.81
CA GLY A 142 -5.71 10.22 4.51
C GLY A 142 -5.65 11.36 5.53
N ARG A 143 -6.28 11.20 6.71
CA ARG A 143 -6.27 12.17 7.81
C ARG A 143 -5.70 11.53 9.07
N LEU A 144 -4.83 12.27 9.77
CA LEU A 144 -4.28 11.86 11.06
C LEU A 144 -5.25 12.20 12.20
N GLU A 145 -5.50 11.24 13.07
CA GLU A 145 -6.29 11.38 14.28
C GLU A 145 -5.53 10.87 15.50
N LEU A 146 -5.69 11.55 16.65
CA LEU A 146 -5.15 11.09 17.92
C LEU A 146 -6.09 10.04 18.52
N THR A 147 -5.58 8.86 18.82
CA THR A 147 -6.36 7.80 19.46
C THR A 147 -6.42 7.97 20.97
N THR A 148 -7.30 7.21 21.61
CA THR A 148 -7.35 7.11 23.07
C THR A 148 -6.42 6.04 23.65
N LEU A 149 -5.67 5.32 22.82
CA LEU A 149 -4.77 4.27 23.27
C LEU A 149 -3.45 4.86 23.73
N LYS A 150 -2.91 4.32 24.82
CA LYS A 150 -1.66 4.77 25.43
C LYS A 150 -0.82 3.58 25.88
N PHE A 151 0.49 3.77 25.89
CA PHE A 151 1.41 2.89 26.58
C PHE A 151 1.49 3.28 28.05
N ARG A 152 2.11 2.41 28.86
CA ARG A 152 2.30 2.68 30.29
C ARG A 152 3.29 3.81 30.50
N ASP A 153 4.45 3.67 29.86
CA ASP A 153 5.63 4.51 30.00
C ASP A 153 6.56 4.30 28.80
N ASP A 154 7.65 5.08 28.75
CA ASP A 154 8.69 4.95 27.72
C ASP A 154 9.33 3.55 27.72
N ALA A 155 9.51 2.94 28.89
CA ALA A 155 10.06 1.60 29.01
C ALA A 155 9.20 0.55 28.30
N HIS A 156 7.88 0.71 28.35
CA HIS A 156 6.94 -0.14 27.64
C HIS A 156 7.07 0.02 26.12
N VAL A 157 7.11 1.26 25.61
CA VAL A 157 7.30 1.51 24.17
C VAL A 157 8.62 0.89 23.69
N THR A 158 9.71 1.09 24.43
CA THR A 158 11.02 0.50 24.14
C THR A 158 10.98 -1.03 24.12
N SER A 159 10.33 -1.67 25.10
CA SER A 159 10.18 -3.12 25.14
C SER A 159 9.40 -3.68 23.93
N VAL A 160 8.35 -2.98 23.51
CA VAL A 160 7.58 -3.36 22.31
C VAL A 160 8.44 -3.21 21.05
N ALA A 161 9.14 -2.08 20.91
CA ALA A 161 10.08 -1.84 19.82
C ALA A 161 11.16 -2.94 19.71
N GLN A 162 11.78 -3.32 20.83
CA GLN A 162 12.79 -4.38 20.90
C GLN A 162 12.23 -5.73 20.47
N ARG A 163 11.00 -6.06 20.88
CA ARG A 163 10.34 -7.31 20.50
C ARG A 163 10.03 -7.36 19.00
N ILE A 164 9.55 -6.26 18.42
CA ILE A 164 9.32 -6.13 16.97
C ILE A 164 10.62 -6.37 16.21
N ALA A 165 11.72 -5.73 16.63
CA ALA A 165 13.02 -5.91 16.00
C ALA A 165 13.52 -7.37 16.11
N ALA A 166 13.42 -7.97 17.30
CA ALA A 166 13.87 -9.33 17.56
C ALA A 166 13.13 -10.37 16.72
N ALA A 167 11.82 -10.18 16.49
CA ALA A 167 11.00 -11.07 15.68
C ALA A 167 11.48 -11.19 14.22
N VAL A 168 12.18 -10.18 13.69
CA VAL A 168 12.79 -10.18 12.35
C VAL A 168 14.31 -10.34 12.37
N GLY A 169 14.87 -10.80 13.50
CA GLY A 169 16.31 -11.02 13.65
C GLY A 169 17.14 -9.73 13.62
N ARG A 170 16.53 -8.58 13.95
CA ARG A 170 17.22 -7.29 14.09
C ARG A 170 17.32 -6.89 15.56
N ARG A 171 18.19 -5.91 15.85
CA ARG A 171 18.41 -5.37 17.20
C ARG A 171 18.15 -3.87 17.22
N VAL A 172 17.58 -3.38 18.32
CA VAL A 172 17.43 -1.95 18.59
C VAL A 172 17.64 -1.69 20.08
N ASP A 173 18.59 -0.81 20.40
CA ASP A 173 19.00 -0.49 21.76
C ASP A 173 19.74 0.86 21.76
N GLU A 174 20.31 1.29 22.89
CA GLU A 174 21.03 2.57 22.98
C GLU A 174 22.26 2.65 22.05
N SER A 175 22.89 1.51 21.73
CA SER A 175 24.04 1.44 20.81
C SER A 175 23.63 1.43 19.34
N SER A 176 22.41 0.98 19.05
CA SER A 176 21.80 0.94 17.72
C SER A 176 20.35 1.45 17.82
N PRO A 177 20.14 2.77 17.98
CA PRO A 177 18.87 3.34 18.39
C PRO A 177 17.82 3.40 17.26
N MET A 178 18.16 2.96 16.05
CA MET A 178 17.28 3.02 14.90
C MET A 178 17.19 1.66 14.23
N VAL A 179 15.98 1.25 13.85
CA VAL A 179 15.78 0.03 13.07
C VAL A 179 14.56 0.13 12.18
N ASP A 180 14.69 -0.37 10.96
CA ASP A 180 13.56 -0.72 10.10
C ASP A 180 13.30 -2.22 10.21
N ALA A 181 12.04 -2.61 10.36
CA ALA A 181 11.58 -3.97 10.60
C ALA A 181 10.26 -4.25 9.87
N ARG A 182 9.82 -5.50 9.92
CA ARG A 182 8.56 -5.95 9.32
C ARG A 182 7.76 -6.78 10.31
N LEU A 183 6.46 -6.55 10.40
CA LEU A 183 5.57 -7.39 11.19
C LEU A 183 5.19 -8.65 10.41
N ALA A 184 4.64 -9.63 11.12
CA ALA A 184 4.19 -10.90 10.53
C ALA A 184 3.10 -10.73 9.46
N ASP A 185 2.32 -9.64 9.53
CA ASP A 185 1.28 -9.27 8.55
C ASP A 185 1.85 -8.55 7.31
N GLY A 186 3.17 -8.33 7.24
CA GLY A 186 3.86 -7.62 6.17
C GLY A 186 3.96 -6.10 6.38
N SER A 187 3.37 -5.55 7.44
CA SER A 187 3.42 -4.13 7.78
C SER A 187 4.86 -3.69 8.06
N ARG A 188 5.22 -2.48 7.62
CA ARG A 188 6.57 -1.93 7.82
C ARG A 188 6.61 -1.14 9.11
N VAL A 189 7.70 -1.30 9.87
CA VAL A 189 7.91 -0.62 11.14
C VAL A 189 9.24 0.11 11.11
N ASN A 190 9.21 1.39 11.44
CA ASN A 190 10.41 2.15 11.78
C ASN A 190 10.38 2.45 13.28
N VAL A 191 11.53 2.26 13.94
CA VAL A 191 11.71 2.53 15.36
C VAL A 191 12.87 3.47 15.55
N VAL A 192 12.70 4.45 16.44
CA VAL A 192 13.77 5.35 16.90
C VAL A 192 13.72 5.45 18.43
N LEU A 193 14.82 5.12 19.10
CA LEU A 193 14.98 5.18 20.55
C LEU A 193 15.84 6.39 20.98
N PRO A 194 15.75 6.83 22.25
CA PRO A 194 16.74 7.73 22.84
C PRO A 194 18.17 7.15 22.72
N PRO A 195 19.21 8.01 22.59
CA PRO A 195 19.17 9.47 22.64
C PRO A 195 18.77 10.15 21.31
N VAL A 196 18.59 9.40 20.21
CA VAL A 196 18.22 9.99 18.91
C VAL A 196 16.80 10.55 18.95
N ALA A 197 15.87 9.83 19.58
CA ALA A 197 14.54 10.33 19.85
C ALA A 197 14.50 11.16 21.14
N MET A 198 14.72 12.48 21.00
CA MET A 198 14.83 13.42 22.14
C MET A 198 13.60 13.50 23.05
N ARG A 199 12.43 13.06 22.58
CA ARG A 199 11.14 13.13 23.30
C ARG A 199 10.63 11.75 23.74
N GLY A 200 11.53 10.79 23.88
CA GLY A 200 11.19 9.40 24.18
C GLY A 200 11.09 8.54 22.91
N PRO A 201 10.95 7.21 23.06
CA PRO A 201 10.92 6.26 21.95
C PRO A 201 9.75 6.50 21.01
N SER A 202 9.98 6.27 19.71
CA SER A 202 8.97 6.40 18.65
C SER A 202 8.89 5.15 17.79
N ILE A 203 7.67 4.80 17.38
CA ILE A 203 7.37 3.69 16.48
C ILE A 203 6.44 4.22 15.39
N SER A 204 6.82 4.05 14.13
CA SER A 204 5.99 4.37 12.97
C SER A 204 5.69 3.09 12.20
N ILE A 205 4.42 2.72 12.11
CA ILE A 205 3.96 1.54 11.39
C ILE A 205 3.16 1.98 10.18
N ARG A 206 3.58 1.53 8.98
CA ARG A 206 2.75 1.59 7.79
C ARG A 206 2.17 0.22 7.53
N LYS A 207 0.84 0.12 7.62
CA LYS A 207 0.15 -1.16 7.44
C LYS A 207 0.26 -1.63 6.01
N PHE A 208 0.39 -2.94 5.85
CA PHE A 208 0.33 -3.56 4.54
C PHE A 208 -1.10 -3.46 4.01
N ALA A 209 -1.32 -2.66 2.96
CA ALA A 209 -2.66 -2.41 2.44
C ALA A 209 -3.29 -3.72 1.90
N LYS A 210 -4.56 -3.98 2.25
CA LYS A 210 -5.33 -5.10 1.71
C LYS A 210 -5.70 -4.84 0.23
N ARG A 211 -5.89 -5.95 -0.51
CA ARG A 211 -5.85 -6.17 -1.97
C ARG A 211 -6.99 -5.55 -2.78
N ASP A 212 -7.38 -4.31 -2.48
CA ASP A 212 -8.75 -3.88 -2.78
C ASP A 212 -8.90 -2.84 -3.89
N ILE A 213 -7.80 -2.37 -4.48
CA ILE A 213 -7.82 -1.31 -5.49
C ILE A 213 -7.50 -1.90 -6.86
N THR A 214 -8.54 -2.01 -7.69
CA THR A 214 -8.47 -2.43 -9.10
C THR A 214 -8.67 -1.20 -10.00
N LEU A 215 -8.28 -1.29 -11.28
CA LEU A 215 -8.55 -0.19 -12.22
C LEU A 215 -10.06 0.06 -12.38
N ALA A 216 -10.89 -0.98 -12.30
CA ALA A 216 -12.35 -0.83 -12.35
C ALA A 216 -12.88 -0.02 -11.16
N ARG A 217 -12.37 -0.27 -9.95
CA ARG A 217 -12.71 0.51 -8.76
C ARG A 217 -12.22 1.95 -8.87
N MET A 218 -11.01 2.15 -9.40
CA MET A 218 -10.48 3.50 -9.67
C MET A 218 -11.37 4.28 -10.63
N ALA A 219 -11.92 3.63 -11.66
CA ALA A 219 -12.87 4.26 -12.59
C ALA A 219 -14.19 4.63 -11.91
N GLN A 220 -14.74 3.71 -11.09
CA GLN A 220 -15.96 3.97 -10.30
C GLN A 220 -15.80 5.13 -9.30
N GLN A 221 -14.59 5.26 -8.73
CA GLN A 221 -14.24 6.33 -7.79
C GLN A 221 -13.85 7.65 -8.48
N GLY A 222 -13.82 7.70 -9.81
CA GLY A 222 -13.43 8.89 -10.57
C GLY A 222 -11.94 9.23 -10.50
N ASN A 223 -11.08 8.28 -10.13
CA ASN A 223 -9.62 8.46 -10.18
C ASN A 223 -9.09 8.42 -11.62
N ILE A 224 -9.77 7.68 -12.50
CA ILE A 224 -9.55 7.58 -13.95
C ILE A 224 -10.89 7.57 -14.68
N SER A 225 -10.91 7.88 -15.97
CA SER A 225 -12.12 7.71 -16.80
C SER A 225 -12.31 6.27 -17.28
N PRO A 226 -13.52 5.87 -17.70
CA PRO A 226 -13.74 4.57 -18.36
C PRO A 226 -12.90 4.37 -19.63
N ALA A 227 -12.66 5.43 -20.40
CA ALA A 227 -11.80 5.40 -21.58
C ALA A 227 -10.33 5.12 -21.19
N MET A 228 -9.84 5.76 -20.13
CA MET A 228 -8.49 5.51 -19.59
C MET A 228 -8.35 4.09 -19.07
N LEU A 229 -9.38 3.54 -18.40
CA LEU A 229 -9.40 2.15 -17.95
C LEU A 229 -9.13 1.19 -19.13
N GLN A 230 -9.83 1.36 -20.25
CA GLN A 230 -9.66 0.49 -21.42
C GLN A 230 -8.29 0.68 -22.08
N ALA A 231 -7.83 1.93 -22.22
CA ALA A 231 -6.49 2.21 -22.76
C ALA A 231 -5.37 1.59 -21.91
N LEU A 232 -5.46 1.69 -20.59
CA LEU A 232 -4.49 1.11 -19.65
C LEU A 232 -4.51 -0.42 -19.68
N LYS A 233 -5.69 -1.04 -19.78
CA LYS A 233 -5.78 -2.50 -20.00
C LYS A 233 -5.11 -2.91 -21.31
N ALA A 234 -5.41 -2.21 -22.41
CA ALA A 234 -4.79 -2.47 -23.70
C ALA A 234 -3.27 -2.31 -23.65
N ALA A 235 -2.76 -1.32 -22.92
CA ALA A 235 -1.32 -1.14 -22.70
C ALA A 235 -0.67 -2.34 -21.99
N CYS A 236 -1.32 -2.90 -20.96
CA CYS A 236 -0.85 -4.08 -20.24
C CYS A 236 -0.83 -5.33 -21.16
N THR A 237 -1.91 -5.57 -21.90
CA THR A 237 -2.03 -6.68 -22.87
C THR A 237 -1.01 -6.56 -23.99
N CYS A 238 -0.76 -5.34 -24.49
CA CYS A 238 0.26 -5.07 -25.50
C CYS A 238 1.69 -5.20 -24.97
N ARG A 239 1.88 -5.45 -23.67
CA ARG A 239 3.20 -5.48 -23.01
C ARG A 239 3.97 -4.17 -23.17
N LEU A 240 3.29 -3.03 -23.04
CA LEU A 240 3.96 -1.73 -23.05
C LEU A 240 4.79 -1.54 -21.77
N ASN A 241 5.98 -0.96 -21.91
CA ASN A 241 6.78 -0.56 -20.76
C ASN A 241 6.21 0.76 -20.20
N VAL A 242 5.79 0.74 -18.93
CA VAL A 242 5.05 1.84 -18.30
C VAL A 242 5.85 2.42 -17.13
N VAL A 243 6.02 3.74 -17.13
CA VAL A 243 6.60 4.50 -16.01
C VAL A 243 5.49 5.31 -15.34
N ILE A 244 5.20 5.03 -14.08
CA ILE A 244 4.18 5.75 -13.31
C ILE A 244 4.87 6.86 -12.52
N SER A 245 4.50 8.11 -12.79
CA SER A 245 5.12 9.28 -12.17
C SER A 245 4.18 10.03 -11.24
N GLY A 246 4.72 10.71 -10.24
CA GLY A 246 3.93 11.47 -9.26
C GLY A 246 4.65 11.78 -7.96
N GLY A 247 4.08 12.69 -7.18
CA GLY A 247 4.60 13.08 -5.86
C GLY A 247 4.53 11.96 -4.82
N THR A 248 5.15 12.18 -3.66
CA THR A 248 5.00 11.30 -2.49
C THR A 248 3.54 11.17 -2.08
N GLY A 249 3.07 9.94 -1.84
CA GLY A 249 1.69 9.68 -1.40
C GLY A 249 0.61 9.88 -2.48
N SER A 250 0.99 10.11 -3.75
CA SER A 250 0.03 10.28 -4.86
C SER A 250 -0.67 8.98 -5.28
N GLY A 251 -0.16 7.82 -4.87
CA GLY A 251 -0.73 6.51 -5.20
C GLY A 251 -0.05 5.77 -6.36
N LYS A 252 1.22 6.09 -6.67
CA LYS A 252 1.98 5.44 -7.76
C LYS A 252 2.00 3.91 -7.64
N THR A 253 2.45 3.39 -6.49
CA THR A 253 2.51 1.94 -6.25
C THR A 253 1.13 1.29 -6.28
N THR A 254 0.10 2.00 -5.80
CA THR A 254 -1.29 1.56 -5.88
C THR A 254 -1.76 1.40 -7.33
N LEU A 255 -1.47 2.38 -8.20
CA LEU A 255 -1.79 2.28 -9.62
C LEU A 255 -0.97 1.17 -10.30
N LEU A 256 0.31 1.01 -9.94
CA LEU A 256 1.14 -0.08 -10.45
C LEU A 256 0.51 -1.43 -10.11
N ASN A 257 0.09 -1.61 -8.86
CA ASN A 257 -0.53 -2.85 -8.40
C ASN A 257 -1.92 -3.09 -9.01
N ALA A 258 -2.64 -2.03 -9.40
CA ALA A 258 -3.90 -2.15 -10.14
C ALA A 258 -3.66 -2.53 -11.62
N LEU A 259 -2.63 -1.96 -12.25
CA LEU A 259 -2.21 -2.31 -13.62
C LEU A 259 -1.68 -3.74 -13.69
N SER A 260 -0.93 -4.19 -12.69
CA SER A 260 -0.34 -5.53 -12.68
C SER A 260 -1.38 -6.64 -12.68
N GLN A 261 -2.62 -6.40 -12.25
CA GLN A 261 -3.73 -7.36 -12.33
C GLN A 261 -4.16 -7.68 -13.77
N HIS A 262 -3.72 -6.88 -14.75
CA HIS A 262 -3.98 -7.09 -16.17
C HIS A 262 -2.78 -7.68 -16.92
N ILE A 263 -1.79 -8.20 -16.18
CA ILE A 263 -0.72 -9.04 -16.75
C ILE A 263 -1.26 -10.47 -16.89
N GLU A 264 -0.96 -11.12 -18.02
CA GLU A 264 -1.43 -12.47 -18.31
C GLU A 264 -0.87 -13.50 -17.31
N GLU A 265 -1.67 -14.52 -16.97
CA GLU A 265 -1.33 -15.48 -15.90
C GLU A 265 -0.11 -16.36 -16.21
N HIS A 266 0.22 -16.54 -17.50
CA HIS A 266 1.33 -17.38 -17.95
C HIS A 266 2.69 -16.65 -17.90
N GLU A 267 2.70 -15.35 -17.59
CA GLU A 267 3.92 -14.56 -17.53
C GLU A 267 4.67 -14.75 -16.21
N ARG A 268 5.99 -14.93 -16.31
CA ARG A 268 6.89 -14.91 -15.17
C ARG A 268 7.31 -13.48 -14.84
N ILE A 269 6.99 -13.06 -13.63
CA ILE A 269 7.20 -11.68 -13.18
C ILE A 269 8.20 -11.67 -12.03
N VAL A 270 9.21 -10.81 -12.11
CA VAL A 270 10.12 -10.55 -10.99
C VAL A 270 9.85 -9.14 -10.48
N THR A 271 9.48 -9.02 -9.21
CA THR A 271 9.34 -7.71 -8.55
C THR A 271 10.58 -7.40 -7.73
N ILE A 272 11.00 -6.13 -7.72
CA ILE A 272 12.15 -5.66 -6.95
C ILE A 272 11.75 -4.37 -6.24
N GLU A 273 11.88 -4.35 -4.92
CA GLU A 273 11.47 -3.20 -4.11
C GLU A 273 12.44 -2.98 -2.95
N ASP A 274 12.55 -1.74 -2.45
CA ASP A 274 13.30 -1.49 -1.21
C ASP A 274 12.68 -2.20 -0.01
N ALA A 275 11.35 -2.23 -0.02
CA ALA A 275 10.56 -3.07 0.86
C ALA A 275 9.36 -3.55 0.05
N ALA A 276 8.94 -4.80 0.18
CA ALA A 276 7.87 -5.31 -0.68
C ALA A 276 6.54 -4.58 -0.38
N GLU A 277 5.92 -3.99 -1.39
CA GLU A 277 4.62 -3.30 -1.35
C GLU A 277 3.67 -3.91 -2.40
N LEU A 278 4.23 -4.43 -3.49
CA LEU A 278 3.49 -5.02 -4.59
C LEU A 278 2.92 -6.39 -4.23
N GLN A 279 1.69 -6.62 -4.66
CA GLN A 279 0.92 -7.83 -4.41
C GLN A 279 0.30 -8.31 -5.72
N LEU A 280 1.12 -8.97 -6.53
CA LEU A 280 0.69 -9.51 -7.81
C LEU A 280 -0.08 -10.83 -7.59
N LEU A 281 -1.10 -11.05 -8.42
CA LEU A 281 -2.00 -12.19 -8.32
C LEU A 281 -1.59 -13.36 -9.23
N GLN A 282 -0.67 -13.12 -10.16
CA GLN A 282 -0.21 -14.11 -11.12
C GLN A 282 0.49 -15.27 -10.40
N PRO A 283 0.38 -16.51 -10.92
CA PRO A 283 0.99 -17.68 -10.30
C PRO A 283 2.53 -17.66 -10.31
N HIS A 284 3.14 -17.03 -11.32
CA HIS A 284 4.59 -17.03 -11.52
C HIS A 284 5.26 -15.72 -11.10
N VAL A 285 5.09 -15.32 -9.84
CA VAL A 285 5.70 -14.12 -9.27
C VAL A 285 6.90 -14.49 -8.38
N VAL A 286 8.02 -13.81 -8.57
CA VAL A 286 9.17 -13.85 -7.64
C VAL A 286 9.42 -12.45 -7.09
N SER A 287 9.24 -12.29 -5.78
CA SER A 287 9.43 -11.01 -5.10
C SER A 287 10.82 -10.91 -4.48
N LEU A 288 11.55 -9.86 -4.84
CA LEU A 288 12.89 -9.56 -4.34
C LEU A 288 12.86 -8.24 -3.56
N GLU A 289 13.58 -8.22 -2.44
CA GLU A 289 13.67 -7.04 -1.57
C GLU A 289 15.14 -6.67 -1.40
N THR A 290 15.44 -5.36 -1.37
CA THR A 290 16.81 -4.90 -1.08
C THR A 290 17.19 -5.24 0.36
N ARG A 291 18.49 -5.28 0.61
CA ARG A 291 19.03 -5.46 1.95
C ARG A 291 19.98 -4.30 2.24
N PRO A 292 19.72 -3.46 3.25
CA PRO A 292 20.71 -2.45 3.65
C PRO A 292 21.97 -3.14 4.19
N GLU A 293 23.08 -2.40 4.19
CA GLU A 293 24.30 -2.84 4.86
C GLU A 293 24.07 -3.06 6.36
N ASN A 294 24.82 -3.98 6.97
CA ASN A 294 24.85 -4.13 8.41
C ASN A 294 25.56 -2.92 9.07
N THR A 295 25.60 -2.89 10.41
CA THR A 295 26.30 -1.83 11.18
C THR A 295 27.79 -1.70 10.85
N GLU A 296 28.39 -2.69 10.19
CA GLU A 296 29.79 -2.71 9.76
C GLU A 296 29.97 -2.27 8.29
N GLY A 297 28.88 -1.87 7.61
CA GLY A 297 28.91 -1.47 6.19
C GLY A 297 29.00 -2.64 5.21
N LEU A 298 28.68 -3.86 5.65
CA LEU A 298 28.83 -5.08 4.86
C LEU A 298 27.48 -5.72 4.50
N GLY A 299 27.46 -6.47 3.41
CA GLY A 299 26.34 -7.32 3.03
C GLY A 299 25.13 -6.57 2.43
N GLY A 300 25.27 -5.31 2.05
CA GLY A 300 24.24 -4.60 1.30
C GLY A 300 23.93 -5.28 -0.04
N ILE A 301 22.64 -5.34 -0.40
CA ILE A 301 22.15 -5.78 -1.71
C ILE A 301 21.28 -4.65 -2.24
N SER A 302 21.77 -3.96 -3.27
CA SER A 302 21.07 -2.80 -3.85
C SER A 302 20.00 -3.24 -4.85
N GLN A 303 19.07 -2.32 -5.19
CA GLN A 303 18.12 -2.56 -6.28
C GLN A 303 18.83 -2.92 -7.58
N ARG A 304 19.96 -2.26 -7.87
CA ARG A 304 20.76 -2.49 -9.07
C ARG A 304 21.29 -3.92 -9.14
N ASP A 305 21.75 -4.47 -8.02
CA ASP A 305 22.22 -5.86 -7.94
C ASP A 305 21.07 -6.84 -8.22
N LEU A 306 19.89 -6.55 -7.66
CA LEU A 306 18.69 -7.36 -7.88
C LEU A 306 18.21 -7.31 -9.33
N VAL A 307 18.24 -6.15 -10.00
CA VAL A 307 17.87 -6.03 -11.43
C VAL A 307 18.79 -6.89 -12.28
N ARG A 308 20.10 -6.81 -12.06
CA ARG A 308 21.09 -7.62 -12.78
C ARG A 308 20.92 -9.12 -12.53
N ASN A 309 20.58 -9.50 -11.31
CA ASN A 309 20.27 -10.88 -10.98
C ASN A 309 18.97 -11.34 -11.66
N ALA A 310 17.94 -10.50 -11.68
CA ALA A 310 16.65 -10.79 -12.29
C ALA A 310 16.77 -11.13 -13.78
N LEU A 311 17.66 -10.47 -14.52
CA LEU A 311 17.93 -10.79 -15.93
C LEU A 311 18.36 -12.25 -16.17
N ARG A 312 18.89 -12.94 -15.15
CA ARG A 312 19.27 -14.36 -15.23
C ARG A 312 18.15 -15.32 -14.81
N MET A 313 17.03 -14.80 -14.34
CA MET A 313 15.90 -15.58 -13.83
C MET A 313 14.85 -15.91 -14.89
N ARG A 314 15.15 -15.62 -16.17
CA ARG A 314 14.24 -15.72 -17.32
C ARG A 314 12.87 -15.06 -17.06
N PRO A 315 12.80 -13.79 -16.62
CA PRO A 315 11.53 -13.12 -16.45
C PRO A 315 10.94 -12.75 -17.82
N ASP A 316 9.60 -12.76 -17.91
CA ASP A 316 8.89 -12.10 -19.00
C ASP A 316 8.76 -10.60 -18.71
N ARG A 317 8.62 -10.22 -17.42
CA ARG A 317 8.56 -8.83 -16.95
C ARG A 317 9.40 -8.61 -15.70
N ILE A 318 10.06 -7.46 -15.63
CA ILE A 318 10.69 -6.96 -14.41
C ILE A 318 9.91 -5.74 -13.94
N ILE A 319 9.45 -5.76 -12.71
CA ILE A 319 8.70 -4.66 -12.11
C ILE A 319 9.49 -4.09 -10.95
N LEU A 320 9.88 -2.82 -11.06
CA LEU A 320 10.53 -2.10 -9.98
C LEU A 320 9.50 -1.30 -9.19
N GLY A 321 9.54 -1.39 -7.86
CA GLY A 321 8.65 -0.60 -7.00
C GLY A 321 8.82 0.91 -7.22
N GLU A 322 10.05 1.40 -7.19
CA GLU A 322 10.40 2.80 -7.48
C GLU A 322 11.87 2.91 -7.87
N ILE A 323 12.16 3.61 -8.97
CA ILE A 323 13.53 3.97 -9.34
C ILE A 323 13.92 5.26 -8.61
N ARG A 324 15.09 5.24 -7.98
CA ARG A 324 15.66 6.31 -7.16
C ARG A 324 17.09 6.67 -7.56
N GLY A 325 17.78 5.84 -8.33
CA GLY A 325 19.19 6.03 -8.65
C GLY A 325 19.71 5.16 -9.80
N PRO A 326 20.95 4.63 -9.69
CA PRO A 326 21.69 4.07 -10.82
C PRO A 326 21.08 2.80 -11.44
N GLU A 327 20.17 2.12 -10.73
CA GLU A 327 19.39 1.00 -11.27
C GLU A 327 18.54 1.38 -12.49
N ALA A 328 18.24 2.67 -12.68
CA ALA A 328 17.54 3.18 -13.86
C ALA A 328 18.16 2.69 -15.18
N PHE A 329 19.49 2.66 -15.26
CA PHE A 329 20.20 2.21 -16.45
C PHE A 329 19.94 0.72 -16.74
N ASP A 330 20.04 -0.13 -15.72
CA ASP A 330 19.83 -1.57 -15.86
C ASP A 330 18.35 -1.89 -16.17
N VAL A 331 17.39 -1.10 -15.64
CA VAL A 331 15.96 -1.20 -15.99
C VAL A 331 15.69 -0.83 -17.44
N LEU A 332 16.23 0.29 -17.92
CA LEU A 332 16.08 0.68 -19.33
C LEU A 332 16.73 -0.34 -20.27
N GLN A 333 17.84 -0.97 -19.86
CA GLN A 333 18.40 -2.09 -20.61
C GLN A 333 17.45 -3.29 -20.63
N ALA A 334 16.89 -3.69 -19.48
CA ALA A 334 15.92 -4.78 -19.43
C ALA A 334 14.75 -4.54 -20.39
N MET A 335 14.18 -3.34 -20.35
CA MET A 335 13.08 -2.89 -21.21
C MET A 335 13.42 -2.93 -22.71
N ASN A 336 14.69 -2.70 -23.08
CA ASN A 336 15.15 -2.79 -24.47
C ASN A 336 15.57 -4.22 -24.88
N THR A 337 15.76 -5.15 -23.93
CA THR A 337 16.36 -6.48 -24.17
C THR A 337 15.38 -7.62 -23.91
N GLY A 338 14.15 -7.49 -24.41
CA GLY A 338 13.18 -8.59 -24.45
C GLY A 338 12.36 -8.80 -23.17
N HIS A 339 12.47 -7.90 -22.18
CA HIS A 339 11.63 -7.91 -20.98
C HIS A 339 10.48 -6.89 -21.12
N ASP A 340 9.74 -7.02 -22.22
CA ASP A 340 8.62 -6.14 -22.56
C ASP A 340 7.49 -6.25 -21.54
N GLY A 341 6.83 -5.13 -21.28
CA GLY A 341 5.74 -5.03 -20.32
C GLY A 341 6.21 -4.72 -18.91
N SER A 342 7.49 -4.39 -18.75
CA SER A 342 8.11 -3.98 -17.49
C SER A 342 7.52 -2.66 -17.01
N MET A 343 7.38 -2.52 -15.69
CA MET A 343 6.77 -1.34 -15.08
C MET A 343 7.62 -0.81 -13.93
N THR A 344 7.56 0.49 -13.72
CA THR A 344 8.22 1.12 -12.57
C THR A 344 7.51 2.38 -12.13
N THR A 345 7.77 2.82 -10.91
CA THR A 345 7.39 4.17 -10.47
C THR A 345 8.60 5.11 -10.39
N ILE A 346 8.35 6.41 -10.50
CA ILE A 346 9.35 7.47 -10.31
C ILE A 346 8.72 8.70 -9.66
N HIS A 347 9.43 9.36 -8.75
CA HIS A 347 8.97 10.63 -8.22
C HIS A 347 9.21 11.75 -9.24
N ALA A 348 8.17 12.31 -9.84
CA ALA A 348 8.26 13.44 -10.76
C ALA A 348 6.97 14.28 -10.77
N ASN A 349 7.10 15.56 -11.10
CA ASN A 349 6.00 16.51 -11.11
C ASN A 349 5.24 16.54 -12.45
N SER A 350 5.80 15.93 -13.49
CA SER A 350 5.17 15.79 -14.81
C SER A 350 5.83 14.65 -15.61
N PRO A 351 5.21 14.17 -16.69
CA PRO A 351 5.85 13.23 -17.61
C PRO A 351 7.18 13.72 -18.18
N ARG A 352 7.28 15.02 -18.51
CA ARG A 352 8.52 15.64 -19.00
C ARG A 352 9.61 15.65 -17.93
N ASP A 353 9.26 15.98 -16.70
CA ASP A 353 10.17 15.91 -15.54
C ASP A 353 10.63 14.47 -15.29
N ALA A 354 9.74 13.48 -15.45
CA ALA A 354 10.10 12.06 -15.32
C ALA A 354 11.19 11.65 -16.31
N ILE A 355 11.15 12.14 -17.56
CA ILE A 355 12.22 11.92 -18.55
C ILE A 355 13.54 12.51 -18.05
N SER A 356 13.57 13.78 -17.64
CA SER A 356 14.78 14.43 -17.12
C SER A 356 15.35 13.75 -15.87
N ARG A 357 14.50 13.19 -15.02
CA ARG A 357 14.94 12.41 -13.86
C ARG A 357 15.53 11.07 -14.25
N LEU A 358 14.94 10.36 -15.20
CA LEU A 358 15.53 9.15 -15.78
C LEU A 358 16.90 9.45 -16.40
N GLU A 359 17.04 10.55 -17.15
CA GLU A 359 18.34 10.99 -17.68
C GLU A 359 19.38 11.13 -16.57
N SER A 360 19.03 11.87 -15.52
CA SER A 360 19.91 12.12 -14.37
C SER A 360 20.32 10.83 -13.66
N MET A 361 19.37 9.92 -13.43
CA MET A 361 19.60 8.63 -12.75
C MET A 361 20.50 7.70 -13.58
N VAL A 362 20.33 7.68 -14.91
CA VAL A 362 21.23 6.92 -15.79
C VAL A 362 22.65 7.51 -15.77
N MET A 363 22.79 8.84 -15.73
CA MET A 363 24.10 9.48 -15.62
C MET A 363 24.82 9.10 -14.31
N MET A 364 24.09 8.90 -13.20
CA MET A 364 24.68 8.39 -11.95
C MET A 364 25.25 6.97 -12.10
N ALA A 365 24.63 6.15 -12.96
CA ALA A 365 25.06 4.77 -13.19
C ALA A 365 26.33 4.68 -14.06
N ASN A 366 26.49 5.62 -14.99
CA ASN A 366 27.63 5.73 -15.89
C ASN A 366 27.79 7.17 -16.41
N ALA A 367 28.70 7.94 -15.80
CA ALA A 367 28.95 9.34 -16.12
C ALA A 367 29.53 9.58 -17.53
N ASN A 368 30.03 8.53 -18.20
CA ASN A 368 30.63 8.63 -19.53
C ASN A 368 29.59 8.51 -20.67
N LEU A 369 28.32 8.22 -20.36
CA LEU A 369 27.27 8.14 -21.37
C LEU A 369 26.88 9.55 -21.84
N GLN A 370 26.96 9.77 -23.14
CA GLN A 370 26.46 10.98 -23.76
C GLN A 370 24.94 11.08 -23.57
N LEU A 371 24.44 12.28 -23.25
CA LEU A 371 23.02 12.53 -23.00
C LEU A 371 22.13 12.08 -24.17
N LEU A 372 22.58 12.27 -25.41
CA LEU A 372 21.86 11.81 -26.61
C LEU A 372 21.65 10.29 -26.61
N SER A 373 22.64 9.51 -26.17
CA SER A 373 22.52 8.05 -26.06
C SER A 373 21.53 7.64 -24.98
N ILE A 374 21.50 8.37 -23.86
CA ILE A 374 20.53 8.14 -22.77
C ILE A 374 19.11 8.40 -23.28
N ARG A 375 18.90 9.53 -23.96
CA ARG A 375 17.59 9.87 -24.55
C ARG A 375 17.12 8.84 -25.56
N ARG A 376 18.01 8.34 -26.41
CA ARG A 376 17.71 7.24 -27.35
C ARG A 376 17.28 5.97 -26.61
N GLN A 377 17.97 5.62 -25.52
CA GLN A 377 17.58 4.47 -24.70
C GLN A 377 16.21 4.66 -24.05
N ILE A 378 15.93 5.84 -23.50
CA ILE A 378 14.62 6.16 -22.90
C ILE A 378 13.53 6.08 -23.97
N ALA A 379 13.74 6.71 -25.13
CA ALA A 379 12.75 6.78 -26.19
C ALA A 379 12.44 5.41 -26.82
N SER A 380 13.41 4.50 -26.81
CA SER A 380 13.25 3.11 -27.26
C SER A 380 12.62 2.21 -26.20
N ALA A 381 12.96 2.42 -24.92
CA ALA A 381 12.54 1.54 -23.83
C ALA A 381 11.12 1.86 -23.34
N VAL A 382 10.83 3.13 -23.08
CA VAL A 382 9.62 3.55 -22.38
C VAL A 382 8.53 3.88 -23.39
N HIS A 383 7.36 3.27 -23.23
CA HIS A 383 6.24 3.49 -24.13
C HIS A 383 5.25 4.49 -23.56
N LEU A 384 4.97 4.42 -22.24
CA LEU A 384 3.97 5.24 -21.58
C LEU A 384 4.48 5.80 -20.25
N PHE A 385 4.15 7.08 -20.01
CA PHE A 385 4.15 7.71 -18.70
C PHE A 385 2.72 7.88 -18.20
N VAL A 386 2.47 7.51 -16.96
CA VAL A 386 1.17 7.71 -16.29
C VAL A 386 1.37 8.60 -15.08
N GLN A 387 0.94 9.86 -15.18
CA GLN A 387 1.10 10.86 -14.13
C GLN A 387 -0.05 10.78 -13.13
N VAL A 388 0.26 10.64 -11.84
CA VAL A 388 -0.71 10.56 -10.75
C VAL A 388 -0.46 11.67 -9.73
N GLU A 389 -1.52 12.37 -9.34
CA GLU A 389 -1.47 13.44 -8.36
C GLU A 389 -2.53 13.25 -7.27
N ARG A 390 -2.16 13.58 -6.02
CA ARG A 390 -3.12 13.77 -4.93
C ARG A 390 -3.62 15.20 -5.01
N MET A 391 -4.89 15.37 -5.37
CA MET A 391 -5.53 16.67 -5.47
C MET A 391 -5.83 17.27 -4.10
N ARG A 392 -6.21 18.55 -4.07
CA ARG A 392 -6.49 19.30 -2.83
C ARG A 392 -7.68 18.75 -2.04
N ASP A 393 -8.64 18.14 -2.74
CA ASP A 393 -9.76 17.39 -2.15
C ASP A 393 -9.35 16.03 -1.55
N GLY A 394 -8.05 15.70 -1.59
CA GLY A 394 -7.49 14.45 -1.08
C GLY A 394 -7.62 13.27 -2.05
N VAL A 395 -8.36 13.42 -3.15
CA VAL A 395 -8.59 12.36 -4.13
C VAL A 395 -7.37 12.24 -5.05
N ARG A 396 -6.92 11.02 -5.26
CA ARG A 396 -5.81 10.69 -6.18
C ARG A 396 -6.36 10.57 -7.60
N ARG A 397 -5.79 11.26 -8.58
CA ARG A 397 -6.25 11.20 -9.99
C ARG A 397 -5.08 10.97 -10.93
N VAL A 398 -5.31 10.21 -12.00
CA VAL A 398 -4.35 10.16 -13.11
C VAL A 398 -4.52 11.43 -13.93
N THR A 399 -3.58 12.37 -13.82
CA THR A 399 -3.70 13.68 -14.47
C THR A 399 -3.30 13.65 -15.91
N ARG A 400 -2.38 12.75 -16.30
CA ARG A 400 -1.96 12.56 -17.69
C ARG A 400 -1.61 11.11 -17.98
N ILE A 401 -1.92 10.68 -19.19
CA ILE A 401 -1.32 9.49 -19.81
C ILE A 401 -0.61 10.00 -21.06
N THR A 402 0.71 9.88 -21.09
CA THR A 402 1.58 10.44 -22.12
C THR A 402 2.36 9.31 -22.75
N GLU A 403 2.31 9.15 -24.06
CA GLU A 403 3.15 8.17 -24.75
C GLU A 403 4.40 8.83 -25.34
N ILE A 404 5.47 8.04 -25.45
CA ILE A 404 6.62 8.40 -26.28
C ILE A 404 6.33 7.96 -27.71
N VAL A 405 6.49 8.89 -28.65
CA VAL A 405 6.34 8.64 -30.09
C VAL A 405 7.69 8.35 -30.74
N GLY A 406 8.77 8.91 -30.20
CA GLY A 406 10.13 8.71 -30.69
C GLY A 406 11.04 9.88 -30.34
N MET A 407 11.94 10.23 -31.26
CA MET A 407 12.84 11.37 -31.13
C MET A 407 12.89 12.21 -32.40
N GLU A 408 13.02 13.52 -32.23
CA GLU A 408 13.36 14.48 -33.28
C GLU A 408 14.66 15.19 -32.89
N GLY A 409 15.73 14.90 -33.64
CA GLY A 409 17.08 15.34 -33.27
C GLY A 409 17.50 14.81 -31.89
N GLU A 410 17.66 15.72 -30.92
CA GLU A 410 18.04 15.39 -29.54
C GLU A 410 16.85 15.42 -28.55
N VAL A 411 15.64 15.65 -29.03
CA VAL A 411 14.44 15.81 -28.19
C VAL A 411 13.59 14.55 -28.24
N VAL A 412 13.22 14.03 -27.07
CA VAL A 412 12.22 12.95 -26.96
C VAL A 412 10.83 13.55 -27.22
N ILE A 413 10.14 13.02 -28.23
CA ILE A 413 8.81 13.47 -28.63
C ILE A 413 7.77 12.63 -27.90
N THR A 414 6.84 13.33 -27.24
CA THR A 414 5.75 12.74 -26.49
C THR A 414 4.41 13.28 -26.95
N GLN A 415 3.36 12.48 -26.86
CA GLN A 415 1.98 12.97 -27.02
C GLN A 415 1.11 12.58 -25.81
N ASP A 416 0.31 13.52 -25.35
CA ASP A 416 -0.68 13.26 -24.29
C ASP A 416 -1.87 12.54 -24.92
N LEU A 417 -2.15 11.33 -24.46
CA LEU A 417 -3.34 10.55 -24.85
C LEU A 417 -4.55 10.94 -24.01
N PHE A 418 -4.31 11.27 -22.74
CA PHE A 418 -5.34 11.74 -21.82
C PHE A 418 -4.81 12.87 -20.94
N ALA A 419 -5.67 13.84 -20.62
CA ALA A 419 -5.37 14.90 -19.67
C ALA A 419 -6.59 15.20 -18.78
N PHE A 420 -6.36 15.39 -17.49
CA PHE A 420 -7.38 15.89 -16.57
C PHE A 420 -7.40 17.42 -16.59
N ARG A 421 -8.50 18.01 -17.02
CA ARG A 421 -8.73 19.46 -16.98
C ARG A 421 -9.59 19.83 -15.79
N GLN A 422 -9.05 20.67 -14.93
CA GLN A 422 -9.79 21.24 -13.80
C GLN A 422 -10.69 22.36 -14.28
N ASP A 423 -11.89 22.44 -13.73
CA ASP A 423 -12.81 23.54 -14.00
C ASP A 423 -12.31 24.83 -13.33
N GLY A 424 -12.57 25.98 -13.95
CA GLY A 424 -12.18 27.28 -13.40
C GLY A 424 -12.82 27.62 -12.05
N ASP A 425 -14.01 27.07 -11.77
CA ASP A 425 -14.80 27.28 -10.55
C ASP A 425 -14.50 26.25 -9.45
N THR A 426 -13.31 25.64 -9.48
CA THR A 426 -12.89 24.66 -8.47
C THR A 426 -12.75 25.31 -7.09
N THR A 427 -13.48 24.80 -6.10
CA THR A 427 -13.35 25.24 -4.71
C THR A 427 -12.27 24.44 -3.98
N ARG A 428 -11.79 24.94 -2.83
CA ARG A 428 -10.75 24.26 -2.04
C ARG A 428 -11.13 22.82 -1.62
N ASP A 429 -12.41 22.58 -1.39
CA ASP A 429 -12.90 21.32 -0.81
C ASP A 429 -13.41 20.31 -1.86
N ALA A 430 -13.57 20.71 -3.12
CA ALA A 430 -14.04 19.84 -4.19
C ALA A 430 -13.40 20.20 -5.55
N VAL A 431 -12.47 19.36 -6.02
CA VAL A 431 -11.86 19.52 -7.34
C VAL A 431 -12.77 18.88 -8.39
N LYS A 432 -13.49 19.72 -9.13
CA LYS A 432 -14.23 19.37 -10.34
C LYS A 432 -13.35 19.47 -11.58
N GLY A 433 -13.56 18.58 -12.53
CA GLY A 433 -12.84 18.55 -13.78
C GLY A 433 -13.24 17.34 -14.62
N VAL A 434 -12.74 17.31 -15.85
CA VAL A 434 -13.03 16.27 -16.84
C VAL A 434 -11.75 15.65 -17.37
N PHE A 435 -11.80 14.36 -17.68
CA PHE A 435 -10.73 13.68 -18.40
C PHE A 435 -10.98 13.84 -19.89
N GLU A 436 -10.10 14.55 -20.58
CA GLU A 436 -10.12 14.70 -22.04
C GLU A 436 -9.24 13.63 -22.68
N ALA A 437 -9.76 12.95 -23.70
CA ALA A 437 -8.97 12.10 -24.59
C ALA A 437 -8.42 12.95 -25.75
N SER A 438 -7.24 12.59 -26.23
CA SER A 438 -6.65 13.17 -27.43
C SER A 438 -7.39 12.70 -28.68
N SER A 439 -7.45 13.56 -29.70
CA SER A 439 -7.93 13.18 -31.05
C SER A 439 -6.86 12.47 -31.89
N LEU A 440 -5.64 12.35 -31.37
CA LEU A 440 -4.52 11.69 -32.04
C LEU A 440 -4.62 10.18 -31.88
N ARG A 441 -4.30 9.45 -32.96
CA ARG A 441 -4.15 7.99 -32.89
C ARG A 441 -2.89 7.65 -32.06
N PRO A 442 -2.98 6.74 -31.08
CA PRO A 442 -1.81 6.29 -30.33
C PRO A 442 -0.77 5.65 -31.26
N ALA A 443 0.51 5.95 -31.04
CA ALA A 443 1.63 5.39 -31.79
C ALA A 443 1.73 3.86 -31.58
N PHE A 444 1.31 3.36 -30.42
CA PHE A 444 1.26 1.92 -30.15
C PHE A 444 0.09 1.20 -30.83
N ALA A 445 -0.76 1.87 -31.63
CA ALA A 445 -1.88 1.23 -32.31
C ALA A 445 -1.45 0.05 -33.21
N ALA A 446 -0.29 0.13 -33.87
CA ALA A 446 0.25 -0.99 -34.64
C ALA A 446 0.57 -2.21 -33.76
N ARG A 447 1.05 -1.97 -32.53
CA ARG A 447 1.27 -3.03 -31.54
C ARG A 447 -0.07 -3.57 -31.03
N ALA A 448 -1.06 -2.71 -30.81
CA ALA A 448 -2.41 -3.13 -30.46
C ALA A 448 -3.04 -4.05 -31.52
N ALA A 449 -2.79 -3.81 -32.81
CA ALA A 449 -3.25 -4.69 -33.89
C ALA A 449 -2.61 -6.08 -33.79
N TYR A 450 -1.30 -6.16 -33.53
CA TYR A 450 -0.59 -7.43 -33.33
C TYR A 450 -1.16 -8.24 -32.15
N TYR A 451 -1.53 -7.57 -31.05
CA TYR A 451 -2.15 -8.21 -29.88
C TYR A 451 -3.67 -8.36 -29.98
N GLY A 452 -4.29 -7.99 -31.11
CA GLY A 452 -5.74 -8.15 -31.34
C GLY A 452 -6.64 -7.23 -30.51
N VAL A 453 -6.12 -6.10 -30.00
CA VAL A 453 -6.85 -5.13 -29.17
C VAL A 453 -6.99 -3.74 -29.82
N GLU A 454 -6.75 -3.66 -31.13
CA GLU A 454 -6.86 -2.40 -31.88
C GLU A 454 -8.28 -1.83 -31.87
N ASP A 455 -9.31 -2.65 -32.03
CA ASP A 455 -10.70 -2.17 -32.07
C ASP A 455 -11.12 -1.51 -30.76
N VAL A 456 -10.70 -2.09 -29.63
CA VAL A 456 -10.92 -1.53 -28.29
C VAL A 456 -10.22 -0.18 -28.18
N LEU A 457 -8.97 -0.09 -28.65
CA LEU A 457 -8.23 1.16 -28.64
C LEU A 457 -8.87 2.21 -29.56
N ALA A 458 -9.34 1.81 -30.74
CA ALA A 458 -10.00 2.71 -31.68
C ALA A 458 -11.36 3.21 -31.18
N GLU A 459 -12.09 2.43 -30.37
CA GLU A 459 -13.31 2.89 -29.71
C GLU A 459 -13.02 3.96 -28.65
N VAL A 460 -11.94 3.77 -27.88
CA VAL A 460 -11.52 4.71 -26.83
C VAL A 460 -11.22 6.11 -27.38
N PHE A 461 -10.57 6.21 -28.54
CA PHE A 461 -10.16 7.48 -29.16
C PHE A 461 -11.13 7.99 -30.24
N ARG A 462 -12.30 7.38 -30.41
CA ARG A 462 -13.37 7.84 -31.31
C ARG A 462 -14.35 8.83 -30.66
N GLN A 463 -14.29 9.00 -29.34
CA GLN A 463 -15.26 9.74 -28.52
C GLN A 463 -15.04 11.24 -28.50
#